data_AF-A0A239L2I1-F1
#
_entry.id   AF-A0A239L2I1-F1
#
_cell.length_a   1.000
_cell.length_b   1.000
_cell.length_c   1.000
_cell.angle_alpha   90.00
_cell.angle_beta   90.00
_cell.angle_gamma   90.00
#
_symmetry.space_group_name_H-M   'P 1'
#
loop_
_entity.id
_entity.type
_entity.pdbx_description
1 polymer ?
#
loop_
_entity_poly.entity_id
_entity_poly.type
_entity_poly.pdbx_seq_one_letter_code
_entity_poly.pdbx_strand_id
1 'polypeptide(L)' 'MLTPLDWPNALREKIRFLTRALLLVVGEIGYLPVTPGGANLFFQLVNARYETRNERGGLILTGQQMGNPKIRR' A
#
# COMPACT_ATOMS: atom_id res chain seq x y z
N MET A 1 -9.57 21.70 13.68
CA MET A 1 -10.73 20.80 13.53
C MET A 1 -10.72 20.34 12.08
N LEU A 2 -10.31 19.09 11.80
CA LEU A 2 -10.24 18.59 10.41
C LEU A 2 -11.63 18.11 10.00
N THR A 3 -12.12 18.60 8.87
CA THR A 3 -13.45 18.27 8.32
C THR A 3 -13.39 16.98 7.49
N PRO A 4 -14.53 16.31 7.22
CA PRO A 4 -14.58 15.13 6.36
C PRO A 4 -14.02 15.35 4.94
N LEU A 5 -14.06 16.59 4.44
CA LEU A 5 -13.45 16.96 3.15
C LEU A 5 -11.92 16.98 3.18
N ASP A 6 -11.29 17.02 4.35
CA ASP A 6 -9.84 17.05 4.48
C ASP A 6 -9.21 15.65 4.38
N TRP A 7 -10.00 14.59 4.51
CA TRP A 7 -9.54 13.20 4.45
C TRP A 7 -8.82 12.83 3.15
N PRO A 8 -9.36 13.12 1.96
CA PRO A 8 -8.67 12.85 0.69
C PRO A 8 -7.36 13.63 0.55
N ASN A 9 -7.33 14.86 1.07
CA ASN A 9 -6.14 15.70 0.98
C ASN A 9 -5.04 15.20 1.92
N ALA A 10 -5.41 14.87 3.17
CA ALA A 10 -4.52 14.26 4.15
C ALA A 10 -3.98 12.89 3.69
N LEU A 11 -4.80 12.10 2.99
CA LEU A 11 -4.39 10.81 2.42
C LEU A 11 -3.31 11.00 1.33
N ARG A 12 -3.50 11.95 0.41
CA ARG A 12 -2.49 12.25 -0.62
C ARG A 12 -1.19 12.73 -0.02
N GLU A 13 -1.24 13.57 1.02
CA GLU A 13 -0.04 14.03 1.73
C GLU A 13 0.68 12.86 2.42
N LYS A 14 -0.05 11.96 3.07
CA LYS A 14 0.52 10.74 3.66
C LYS A 14 1.17 9.84 2.63
N ILE A 15 0.52 9.63 1.47
CA ILE A 15 1.10 8.83 0.38
C ILE A 15 2.39 9.48 -0.13
N ARG A 16 2.38 10.79 -0.39
CA ARG A 16 3.59 11.53 -0.80
C ARG A 16 4.70 11.42 0.24
N PHE A 17 4.36 11.48 1.53
CA PHE A 17 5.34 11.33 2.60
C PHE A 17 5.97 9.92 2.58
N LEU A 18 5.17 8.87 2.46
CA LEU A 18 5.64 7.47 2.41
C LEU A 18 6.49 7.18 1.16
N THR A 19 6.16 7.76 0.01
CA THR A 19 6.91 7.52 -1.24
C THR A 19 8.24 8.27 -1.31
N ARG A 20 8.54 9.16 -0.35
CA ARG A 20 9.86 9.83 -0.25
C ARG A 20 10.98 8.89 0.19
N ALA A 21 10.70 7.77 0.84
CA ALA A 21 11.75 6.83 1.25
C ALA A 21 12.47 6.20 0.04
N LEU A 22 13.76 5.85 0.13
CA LEU A 22 14.46 5.12 -0.94
C LEU A 22 14.04 3.65 -1.02
N LEU A 23 13.69 3.05 0.12
CA LEU A 23 13.10 1.73 0.21
C LEU A 23 11.80 1.83 1.00
N LEU A 24 10.70 1.36 0.41
CA LEU A 24 9.41 1.25 1.10
C LEU A 24 9.11 -0.23 1.32
N VAL A 25 8.91 -0.63 2.58
CA VAL A 25 8.51 -2.00 2.94
C VAL A 25 7.07 -1.94 3.43
N VAL A 26 6.17 -2.61 2.72
CA VAL A 26 4.78 -2.75 3.13
C VAL A 26 4.58 -4.16 3.65
N GLY A 27 4.31 -4.26 4.95
CA GLY A 27 4.09 -5.54 5.61
C GLY A 27 2.66 -6.04 5.49
N GLU A 28 2.48 -7.35 5.66
CA GLU A 28 1.18 -7.95 5.97
C GLU A 28 0.06 -7.69 4.93
N ILE A 29 0.41 -7.52 3.66
CA ILE A 29 -0.58 -7.19 2.61
C ILE A 29 -1.69 -8.25 2.47
N GLY A 30 -1.44 -9.47 2.94
CA GLY A 30 -2.40 -10.57 2.95
C GLY A 30 -3.60 -10.37 3.89
N TYR A 31 -3.51 -9.41 4.81
CA TYR A 31 -4.64 -8.99 5.66
C TYR A 31 -5.40 -7.80 5.08
N LEU A 32 -4.94 -7.22 3.97
CA LEU A 32 -5.65 -6.12 3.34
C LEU A 32 -7.05 -6.63 2.97
N PRO A 33 -8.12 -5.96 3.43
CA PRO A 33 -9.46 -6.42 3.13
C PRO A 33 -9.61 -6.48 1.61
N VAL A 34 -10.09 -7.64 1.11
CA VAL A 34 -10.36 -7.88 -0.32
C VAL A 34 -11.63 -7.11 -0.76
N THR A 35 -11.78 -5.90 -0.24
CA THR A 35 -12.82 -4.97 -0.61
C THR A 35 -12.23 -3.99 -1.63
N PRO A 36 -13.03 -3.51 -2.60
CA PRO A 36 -12.57 -2.55 -3.61
C PRO A 36 -11.92 -1.29 -2.99
N GLY A 37 -12.39 -0.85 -1.82
CA GLY A 37 -11.85 0.31 -1.11
C GLY A 37 -10.42 0.10 -0.57
N GLY A 38 -10.15 -1.04 0.05
CA GLY A 38 -8.82 -1.36 0.61
C GLY A 38 -7.78 -1.54 -0.49
N ALA A 39 -8.13 -2.30 -1.53
CA ALA A 39 -7.27 -2.51 -2.69
C ALA A 39 -6.95 -1.20 -3.42
N ASN A 40 -7.92 -0.29 -3.56
CA ASN A 40 -7.72 1.00 -4.23
C ASN A 40 -6.69 1.89 -3.52
N LEU A 41 -6.61 1.87 -2.19
CA LEU A 41 -5.59 2.61 -1.44
C LEU A 41 -4.19 2.04 -1.69
N PHE A 42 -4.09 0.72 -1.73
CA PHE A 42 -2.84 0.04 -2.03
C PHE A 42 -2.36 0.36 -3.46
N PHE A 43 -3.25 0.31 -4.46
CA PHE A 43 -2.90 0.69 -5.82
C PHE A 43 -2.50 2.17 -5.95
N GLN A 44 -3.14 3.08 -5.22
CA GLN A 44 -2.73 4.49 -5.20
C GLN A 44 -1.30 4.68 -4.66
N LEU A 45 -0.92 3.93 -3.61
CA LEU A 45 0.43 3.96 -3.06
C LEU A 45 1.45 3.37 -4.04
N VAL A 46 1.14 2.22 -4.66
CA VAL A 46 2.00 1.55 -5.64
C VAL A 46 2.20 2.44 -6.88
N ASN A 47 1.13 3.02 -7.43
CA ASN A 47 1.21 3.91 -8.58
C ASN A 47 2.04 5.17 -8.26
N ALA A 48 1.74 5.83 -7.13
CA ALA A 48 2.52 7.00 -6.71
C ALA A 48 4.00 6.64 -6.51
N ARG A 49 4.31 5.45 -6.00
CA ARG A 49 5.69 4.98 -5.83
C ARG A 49 6.39 4.75 -7.17
N TYR A 50 5.70 4.10 -8.11
CA TYR A 50 6.21 3.80 -9.44
C TYR A 50 6.56 5.09 -10.21
N GLU A 51 5.64 6.06 -10.21
CA GLU A 51 5.82 7.34 -10.90
C GLU A 51 6.94 8.20 -10.30
N THR A 52 7.03 8.26 -8.97
CA THR A 52 7.95 9.19 -8.30
C THR A 52 9.40 8.68 -8.29
N ARG A 53 9.62 7.37 -8.34
CA ARG A 53 10.90 6.74 -7.95
C ARG A 53 11.41 5.67 -8.91
N ASN A 54 10.90 5.67 -10.14
CA ASN A 54 11.11 4.71 -11.23
C ASN A 54 12.58 4.27 -11.47
N GLU A 55 13.57 5.08 -11.06
CA GLU A 55 14.99 4.83 -11.36
C GLU A 55 15.85 4.39 -10.16
N ARG A 56 15.42 4.61 -8.91
CA ARG A 56 16.29 4.40 -7.71
C ARG A 56 15.58 3.89 -6.46
N GLY A 57 14.27 3.70 -6.48
CA GLY A 57 13.50 3.34 -5.29
C GLY A 57 12.90 1.94 -5.35
N GLY A 58 13.17 1.12 -4.33
CA GLY A 58 12.56 -0.21 -4.18
C GLY A 58 11.21 -0.17 -3.46
N LEU A 59 10.34 -1.13 -3.77
CA LEU A 59 9.13 -1.47 -3.01
C LEU A 59 9.19 -2.96 -2.67
N ILE A 60 9.21 -3.29 -1.39
CA ILE A 60 9.12 -4.67 -0.90
C ILE A 60 7.74 -4.86 -0.30
N LEU A 61 7.07 -5.93 -0.72
CA LEU A 61 5.77 -6.33 -0.18
C LEU A 61 5.97 -7.64 0.57
N THR A 62 5.53 -7.68 1.82
CA THR A 62 5.41 -8.95 2.54
C THR A 62 3.94 -9.29 2.70
N GLY A 63 3.59 -10.55 2.47
CA GLY A 63 2.21 -11.02 2.56
C GLY A 63 2.20 -12.39 3.20
N GLN A 64 1.36 -12.56 4.22
CA GLN A 64 1.04 -13.88 4.74
C GLN A 64 -0.07 -14.45 3.86
N GLN A 65 0.26 -15.47 3.07
CA GLN A 65 -0.77 -16.28 2.42
C GLN A 65 -1.09 -17.41 3.39
N MET A 66 -2.31 -17.40 3.94
CA MET A 66 -2.77 -18.54 4.73
C MET A 66 -2.78 -19.76 3.80
N GLY A 67 -1.91 -20.74 4.08
CA GLY A 67 -1.77 -21.94 3.26
C GLY A 67 -3.11 -22.69 3.18
N ASN A 68 -3.46 -23.19 1.99
CA ASN A 68 -4.67 -23.99 1.80
C ASN A 68 -4.56 -25.27 2.66
N PRO A 69 -5.42 -25.47 3.68
CA PRO A 69 -5.34 -26.64 4.56
C PRO A 69 -5.61 -27.97 3.84
N LYS A 70 -6.04 -27.94 2.57
CA LYS A 70 -6.33 -29.12 1.76
C LYS A 70 -5.12 -29.71 1.01
N ILE A 71 -3.94 -29.08 1.06
CA ILE A 71 -2.72 -29.58 0.40
C ILE A 71 -1.78 -30.20 1.44
N ARG A 72 -2.34 -31.11 2.24
CA ARG A 72 -1.59 -32.13 2.99
C ARG A 72 -2.21 -33.47 2.60
N ARG A 73 -1.71 -34.05 1.52
CA ARG A 73 -1.88 -35.46 1.19
C ARG A 73 -0.50 -36.03 0.94
#